data_AF-A0AAU4L7C8-F1
#
_entry.id   AF-A0AAU4L7C8-F1
#
_cell.length_a   1.000
_cell.length_b   1.000
_cell.length_c   1.000
_cell.angle_alpha   90.00
_cell.angle_beta   90.00
_cell.angle_gamma   90.00
#
_symmetry.space_group_name_H-M   'P 1'
#
loop_
_entity.id
_entity.type
_entity.pdbx_description
1 polymer ?
#
loop_
_entity_poly.entity_id
_entity_poly.type
_entity_poly.pdbx_seq_one_letter_code
_entity_poly.pdbx_strand_id
1 'polypeptide(L)'
;MPHAAFPPDLVQAQRDWNRTYALLAEHQLHTTVLRRRLLDLSLRLVRHPFWATEQGRSPAARVELRRHVRAQEEEGETCGRSPERAAGEHSAVHHGVDS
;
A
#
# COMPACT_ATOMS: atom_id res chain seq x y z
N MET A 1 -0.84 -18.89 12.02
CA MET A 1 -0.06 -18.89 10.76
C MET A 1 1.15 -18.01 10.98
N PRO A 2 2.39 -18.54 10.96
CA PRO A 2 3.57 -17.69 11.14
C PRO A 2 3.66 -16.73 9.96
N HIS A 3 3.45 -15.44 10.22
CA HIS A 3 3.76 -14.41 9.25
C HIS A 3 5.26 -14.52 8.98
N ALA A 4 5.66 -14.87 7.75
CA ALA A 4 7.05 -14.82 7.37
C ALA A 4 7.54 -13.39 7.64
N ALA A 5 8.50 -13.23 8.55
CA ALA A 5 9.08 -11.93 8.84
C ALA A 5 9.90 -11.51 7.63
N PHE A 6 9.30 -10.73 6.74
CA PHE A 6 10.03 -10.14 5.64
C PHE A 6 11.03 -9.11 6.17
N PRO A 7 12.24 -9.04 5.60
CA PRO A 7 13.19 -7.99 5.92
C PRO A 7 12.57 -6.59 5.72
N PRO A 8 12.74 -5.65 6.67
CA PRO A 8 12.13 -4.32 6.59
C PRO A 8 12.54 -3.52 5.34
N ASP A 9 13.77 -3.70 4.87
CA ASP A 9 14.30 -3.11 3.65
C ASP A 9 13.59 -3.64 2.39
N LEU A 10 13.27 -4.93 2.35
CA LEU A 10 12.48 -5.54 1.28
C LEU A 10 11.05 -5.02 1.26
N VAL A 11 10.42 -4.90 2.43
CA VAL A 11 9.08 -4.31 2.59
C VAL A 11 9.09 -2.84 2.14
N GLN A 12 10.09 -2.06 2.56
CA GLN A 12 10.21 -0.66 2.17
C GLN A 12 10.44 -0.50 0.67
N ALA A 13 11.27 -1.34 0.05
CA ALA A 13 11.50 -1.31 -1.40
C ALA A 13 10.20 -1.60 -2.19
N GLN A 14 9.36 -2.51 -1.72
CA GLN A 14 8.07 -2.81 -2.35
C GLN A 14 7.06 -1.66 -2.18
N ARG A 15 7.02 -1.00 -1.02
CA ARG A 15 6.20 0.21 -0.79
C ARG A 15 6.63 1.37 -1.70
N ASP A 16 7.94 1.62 -1.78
CA ASP A 16 8.51 2.64 -2.67
C ASP A 16 8.17 2.34 -4.13
N TRP A 17 8.17 1.06 -4.53
CA TRP A 17 7.78 0.64 -5.86
C TRP A 17 6.29 0.92 -6.13
N ASN A 18 5.39 0.58 -5.20
CA ASN A 18 3.96 0.87 -5.31
C ASN A 18 3.69 2.37 -5.47
N ARG A 19 4.32 3.19 -4.61
CA ARG A 19 4.20 4.66 -4.67
C ARG A 19 4.72 5.24 -5.97
N THR A 20 5.88 4.78 -6.42
CA THR A 20 6.48 5.24 -7.69
C THR A 20 5.59 4.86 -8.88
N TYR A 21 4.99 3.67 -8.85
CA TYR A 21 4.06 3.24 -9.88
C TYR A 21 2.76 4.06 -9.88
N ALA A 22 2.18 4.35 -8.70
CA ALA A 22 1.00 5.22 -8.59
C ALA A 22 1.28 6.62 -9.17
N LEU A 23 2.42 7.23 -8.80
CA LEU A 23 2.84 8.51 -9.36
C LEU A 23 3.03 8.47 -10.89
N LEU A 24 3.54 7.36 -11.42
CA LEU A 24 3.65 7.15 -12.87
C LEU A 24 2.29 6.99 -13.55
N ALA A 25 1.32 6.37 -12.88
CA ALA A 25 -0.03 6.20 -13.39
C ALA A 25 -0.82 7.53 -13.39
N GLU A 26 -0.57 8.39 -12.40
CA GLU A 26 -1.24 9.68 -12.23
C GLU A 26 -0.62 10.81 -13.08
N HIS A 27 0.70 10.82 -13.28
CA HIS A 27 1.40 11.92 -13.93
C HIS A 27 2.21 11.47 -15.17
N GLN A 28 1.87 12.03 -16.33
CA GLN A 28 2.62 11.82 -17.58
C GLN A 28 3.83 12.77 -17.76
N LEU A 29 3.98 13.77 -16.87
CA LEU A 29 5.11 14.70 -16.84
C LEU A 29 6.10 14.27 -15.75
N HIS A 30 7.42 14.43 -15.99
CA HIS A 30 8.53 13.91 -15.15
C HIS A 30 8.75 12.39 -15.17
N THR A 31 8.28 11.71 -16.22
CA THR A 31 8.35 10.24 -16.34
C THR A 31 9.77 9.67 -16.34
N THR A 32 10.79 10.40 -16.80
CA THR A 32 12.17 9.87 -16.87
C THR A 32 12.77 9.60 -15.49
N VAL A 33 12.56 10.51 -14.53
CA VAL A 33 13.08 10.34 -13.15
C VAL A 33 12.34 9.19 -12.46
N LEU A 34 11.01 9.15 -12.60
CA LEU A 34 10.18 8.09 -12.02
C LEU A 34 10.48 6.72 -12.66
N ARG A 35 10.68 6.65 -13.97
CA ARG A 35 11.09 5.40 -14.66
C ARG A 35 12.46 4.92 -14.19
N ARG A 36 13.45 5.82 -14.05
CA ARG A 36 14.77 5.46 -13.50
C ARG A 36 14.65 4.92 -12.08
N ARG A 37 13.85 5.59 -11.23
CA ARG A 37 13.58 5.13 -9.87
C ARG A 37 12.89 3.75 -9.85
N LEU A 38 11.93 3.52 -10.75
CA LEU A 38 11.25 2.24 -10.87
C LEU A 38 12.22 1.11 -11.26
N LEU A 39 13.15 1.36 -12.19
CA LEU A 39 14.17 0.38 -12.58
C LEU A 39 15.14 0.07 -11.44
N ASP A 40 15.61 1.08 -10.70
CA ASP A 40 16.48 0.88 -9.54
C ASP A 40 15.77 0.08 -8.44
N LEU A 41 14.52 0.42 -8.12
CA LEU A 41 13.71 -0.32 -7.15
C LEU A 41 13.47 -1.76 -7.62
N SER A 42 13.17 -1.97 -8.90
CA SER A 42 13.00 -3.30 -9.48
C SER A 42 14.28 -4.12 -9.36
N LEU A 43 15.45 -3.52 -9.61
CA LEU A 43 16.75 -4.16 -9.47
C LEU A 43 17.05 -4.55 -8.02
N ARG A 44 16.78 -3.66 -7.06
CA ARG A 44 16.92 -3.93 -5.62
C ARG A 44 16.03 -5.08 -5.18
N LEU A 45 14.77 -5.09 -5.63
CA LEU A 45 13.86 -6.20 -5.36
C LEU A 45 14.41 -7.50 -5.94
N VAL A 46 14.77 -7.59 -7.23
CA VAL A 46 15.20 -8.88 -7.80
C VAL A 46 16.56 -9.38 -7.29
N ARG A 47 17.47 -8.48 -6.89
CA ARG A 47 18.81 -8.84 -6.38
C ARG A 47 18.84 -9.07 -4.87
N HIS A 48 17.71 -8.98 -4.19
CA HIS A 48 17.68 -9.05 -2.74
C HIS A 48 18.14 -10.43 -2.23
N PRO A 49 19.06 -10.49 -1.23
CA PRO A 49 19.61 -11.76 -0.73
C PRO A 49 18.55 -12.67 -0.11
N PHE A 50 17.43 -12.10 0.37
CA PHE A 50 16.26 -12.85 0.84
C PHE A 50 15.78 -13.90 -0.16
N TRP A 51 15.84 -13.63 -1.48
CA TRP A 51 15.36 -14.60 -2.47
C TRP A 51 16.26 -15.83 -2.60
N ALA A 52 17.49 -15.78 -2.09
CA ALA A 52 18.38 -16.93 -2.02
C ALA A 52 18.12 -17.82 -0.79
N THR A 53 17.36 -17.34 0.21
CA THR A 53 17.02 -18.11 1.41
C THR A 53 15.90 -19.13 1.13
N GLU A 54 15.71 -20.08 2.03
CA GLU A 54 14.66 -21.10 1.92
C GLU A 54 13.25 -20.48 1.86
N GLN A 55 13.03 -19.40 2.60
CA GLN A 55 11.77 -18.66 2.65
C GLN A 55 11.51 -17.87 1.36
N GLY A 56 12.55 -17.30 0.74
CA GLY A 56 12.43 -16.47 -0.46
C GLY A 56 12.52 -17.25 -1.79
N ARG A 57 13.00 -18.50 -1.79
CA ARG A 57 13.19 -19.26 -3.03
C ARG A 57 11.88 -19.58 -3.76
N SER A 58 10.76 -19.60 -3.04
CA SER A 58 9.43 -19.88 -3.62
C SER A 58 8.89 -18.68 -4.40
N PRO A 59 8.32 -18.88 -5.62
CA PRO A 59 7.58 -17.83 -6.32
C PRO A 59 6.41 -17.26 -5.49
N ALA A 60 5.84 -18.05 -4.58
CA ALA A 60 4.77 -17.62 -3.68
C ALA A 60 5.25 -16.54 -2.70
N ALA A 61 6.53 -16.52 -2.32
CA ALA A 61 7.09 -15.52 -1.41
C ALA A 61 6.97 -14.09 -1.96
N ARG A 62 7.04 -13.92 -3.28
CA ARG A 62 6.79 -12.60 -3.91
C ARG A 62 5.33 -12.18 -3.82
N VAL A 63 4.40 -13.14 -3.90
CA VAL A 63 2.96 -12.88 -3.75
C VAL A 63 2.65 -12.52 -2.30
N GLU A 64 3.23 -13.25 -1.35
CA GLU A 64 3.10 -13.00 0.08
C GLU A 64 3.67 -11.64 0.48
N LEU A 65 4.83 -11.25 -0.06
CA LEU A 65 5.38 -9.90 0.15
C LEU A 65 4.39 -8.81 -0.28
N ARG A 66 3.79 -8.94 -1.47
CA ARG A 66 2.81 -7.96 -1.97
C ARG A 66 1.54 -7.92 -1.10
N ARG A 67 1.07 -9.07 -0.62
CA ARG A 67 -0.08 -9.14 0.30
C ARG A 67 0.24 -8.49 1.65
N HIS A 68 1.41 -8.79 2.19
CA HIS A 68 1.87 -8.24 3.46
C HIS A 68 2.01 -6.71 3.39
N VAL A 69 2.60 -6.19 2.31
CA VAL A 69 2.71 -4.74 2.09
C VAL A 69 1.34 -4.08 1.98
N ARG A 70 0.41 -4.65 1.20
CA ARG A 70 -0.96 -4.13 1.07
C ARG A 70 -1.70 -4.12 2.40
N ALA A 71 -1.63 -5.20 3.17
CA ALA A 71 -2.25 -5.27 4.50
C ALA A 71 -1.73 -4.16 5.42
N GLN A 72 -0.42 -3.88 5.41
CA GLN A 72 0.15 -2.79 6.21
C GLN A 72 -0.20 -1.38 5.70
N GLU A 73 -0.36 -1.21 4.39
CA GLU A 73 -0.82 0.05 3.79
C GLU A 73 -2.28 0.34 4.23
N GLU A 74 -3.14 -0.69 4.21
CA GLU A 74 -4.53 -0.62 4.69
C GLU A 74 -4.62 -0.39 6.21
N GLU A 75 -3.77 -1.04 7.01
CA GLU A 75 -3.69 -0.82 8.46
C GLU A 75 -3.18 0.60 8.80
N GLY A 76 -2.25 1.14 8.01
CA GLY A 76 -1.80 2.53 8.14
C GLY A 76 -2.88 3.56 7.79
N GLU A 77 -3.74 3.25 6.82
CA GLU A 77 -4.88 4.09 6.44
C GLU A 77 -6.02 4.05 7.46
N THR A 78 -6.24 2.91 8.13
CA THR A 78 -7.28 2.78 9.16
C THR A 78 -6.92 3.47 10.48
N CYS A 79 -5.64 3.58 10.83
CA CYS A 79 -5.19 4.40 11.97
C CYS A 79 -5.28 5.91 11.69
N GLY A 80 -5.27 6.32 10.41
CA GLY A 80 -5.46 7.72 9.99
C GLY A 80 -6.93 8.13 9.75
N ARG A 81 -7.88 7.19 9.76
CA ARG A 81 -9.32 7.45 9.59
C ARG A 81 -10.05 7.27 10.92
N SER A 82 -9.82 8.18 11.87
CA SER A 82 -10.72 8.34 13.02
C SER A 82 -12.13 8.70 12.51
N PRO A 83 -13.18 7.93 12.87
CA PRO A 83 -14.56 8.30 12.59
C PRO A 83 -15.06 9.33 13.62
N GLU A 84 -14.49 10.54 13.65
CA GLU A 84 -14.98 11.65 14.49
C GLU A 84 -15.86 12.62 13.68
N ARG A 85 -16.87 12.10 12.97
CA ARG A 85 -17.87 12.90 12.24
C ARG A 85 -19.25 12.23 12.28
N ALA A 86 -19.69 11.80 13.46
CA ALA A 86 -21.07 11.40 13.71
C ALA A 86 -21.56 11.92 15.08
N ALA A 87 -21.34 13.21 15.33
CA ALA A 87 -22.06 13.98 16.33
C ALA A 87 -22.51 15.29 15.67
N GLY A 88 -23.77 15.66 15.89
CA GLY A 88 -24.45 16.79 15.24
C GLY A 88 -25.56 16.29 14.32
N GLU A 89 -26.67 15.83 14.89
CA GLU A 89 -27.89 16.66 14.99
C GLU A 89 -28.52 16.94 13.63
N HIS A 90 -29.64 16.27 13.35
CA HIS A 90 -30.85 16.90 12.83
C HIS A 90 -32.04 15.97 13.17
N SER A 91 -32.35 15.91 14.46
CA SER A 91 -33.71 15.62 14.92
C SER A 91 -34.41 16.96 15.12
N ALA A 92 -35.19 17.38 14.13
CA ALA A 92 -36.19 18.44 14.27
C ALA A 92 -37.25 18.36 13.17
N VAL A 93 -38.31 17.61 13.47
CA VAL A 93 -39.73 17.91 13.21
C VAL A 93 -40.07 19.24 12.50
N HIS A 94 -40.82 19.13 11.39
CA HIS A 94 -42.04 19.88 10.97
C HIS A 94 -42.23 19.61 9.45
N HIS A 95 -43.40 19.46 8.84
CA HIS A 95 -44.75 19.95 9.11
C HIS A 95 -45.72 19.16 8.22
N GLY A 96 -46.99 19.03 8.62
CA GLY A 96 -48.03 18.41 7.82
C GLY A 96 -48.31 19.14 6.51
N VAL A 97 -48.94 18.43 5.57
CA VAL A 97 -49.79 19.08 4.58
C VAL A 97 -50.96 18.16 4.23
N ASP A 98 -52.12 18.79 4.29
CA ASP A 98 -53.48 18.35 4.00
C ASP A 98 -53.68 18.10 2.50
N SER A 99 -54.47 17.09 2.11
CA SER A 99 -55.35 17.06 0.93
C SER A 99 -56.26 15.84 0.95
#